data_AF-A0A6P6E7U0-F1
#
_entry.id   AF-A0A6P6E7U0-F1
#
_cell.length_a   1.000
_cell.length_b   1.000
_cell.length_c   1.000
_cell.angle_alpha   90.00
_cell.angle_beta   90.00
_cell.angle_gamma   90.00
#
_symmetry.space_group_name_H-M   'P 1'
#
loop_
_entity.id
_entity.type
_entity.pdbx_description
1 polymer ?
#
loop_
_entity_poly.entity_id
_entity_poly.type
_entity_poly.pdbx_seq_one_letter_code
_entity_poly.pdbx_strand_id
1 'polypeptide(L)'
;MQEKPPGRLPRALRGRMGEANTRFVQGKQEKAIWLCLDIIRQAPLAYEPFSTLAMIHEDQGDMEKSLRLAFTAAHLNPSDTEEWARLAEMSLEQDNIKQAIFCYTQALKYEPTNIHFLWERSSLCEQMGDREMAMDGYRRILNLLPASDGERFLQLARDKAKGHWQASEGASAISMIEEAFSIPQTLSSMEGGSLTAGEKALQVTVEFPKVVLDEEASEEDQEAVPLEEEKKGCSVIWMGACP
;
A
#
# COMPACT_ATOMS: atom_id res chain seq x y z
N MET A 1 6.25 -33.73 17.67
CA MET A 1 7.04 -32.81 18.50
C MET A 1 6.61 -31.40 18.10
N GLN A 2 6.08 -30.59 19.01
CA GLN A 2 5.76 -29.19 18.70
C GLN A 2 7.09 -28.44 18.58
N GLU A 3 7.57 -28.26 17.35
CA GLU A 3 8.67 -27.35 17.09
C GLU A 3 8.23 -25.97 17.55
N LYS A 4 8.96 -25.40 18.52
CA LYS A 4 8.75 -24.01 18.93
C LYS A 4 8.79 -23.13 17.67
N PRO A 5 7.90 -22.13 17.54
CA PRO A 5 7.96 -21.25 16.40
C PRO A 5 9.40 -20.68 16.29
N PRO A 6 10.04 -20.78 15.11
CA PRO A 6 11.34 -20.17 14.90
C PRO A 6 11.22 -18.68 15.19
N GLY A 7 12.24 -18.06 15.80
CA GLY A 7 12.20 -16.63 16.14
C GLY A 7 12.20 -16.30 17.62
N ARG A 8 11.60 -17.12 18.50
CA ARG A 8 11.37 -16.66 19.89
C ARG A 8 12.61 -16.72 20.77
N LEU A 9 12.96 -15.60 21.41
CA LEU A 9 14.12 -15.50 22.30
C LEU A 9 14.06 -16.48 23.50
N PRO A 10 15.15 -17.23 23.79
CA PRO A 10 15.27 -18.07 24.97
C PRO A 10 15.07 -17.29 26.27
N ARG A 11 14.39 -17.92 27.26
CA ARG A 11 14.07 -17.27 28.55
C ARG A 11 15.30 -16.68 29.25
N ALA A 12 16.43 -17.37 29.20
CA ALA A 12 17.68 -16.93 29.81
C ALA A 12 18.22 -15.60 29.23
N LEU A 13 17.89 -15.29 27.97
CA LEU A 13 18.37 -14.09 27.28
C LEU A 13 17.36 -12.92 27.33
N ARG A 14 16.11 -13.15 27.78
CA ARG A 14 15.08 -12.11 27.83
C ARG A 14 15.43 -10.94 28.73
N GLY A 15 16.06 -11.20 29.88
CA GLY A 15 16.53 -10.14 30.78
C GLY A 15 17.57 -9.24 30.11
N ARG A 16 18.51 -9.86 29.37
CA ARG A 16 19.54 -9.13 28.61
C ARG A 16 18.94 -8.35 27.44
N MET A 17 17.93 -8.90 26.77
CA MET A 17 17.18 -8.19 25.73
C MET A 17 16.44 -6.98 26.31
N GLY A 18 15.83 -7.11 27.49
CA GLY A 18 15.22 -6.00 28.21
C GLY A 18 16.23 -4.91 28.58
N GLU A 19 17.45 -5.30 28.99
CA GLU A 19 18.55 -4.35 29.19
C GLU A 19 18.94 -3.63 27.90
N ALA A 20 19.06 -4.35 26.78
CA ALA A 20 19.38 -3.75 25.48
C ALA A 20 18.36 -2.68 25.08
N ASN A 21 17.07 -2.99 25.18
CA ASN A 21 15.99 -2.04 24.88
C ASN A 21 16.02 -0.83 25.83
N THR A 22 16.27 -1.06 27.13
CA THR A 22 16.39 0.03 28.11
C THR A 22 17.56 0.96 27.76
N ARG A 23 18.70 0.41 27.32
CA ARG A 23 19.87 1.20 26.92
C ARG A 23 19.60 2.00 25.65
N PHE A 24 18.86 1.43 24.70
CA PHE A 24 18.43 2.13 23.50
C PHE A 24 17.56 3.35 23.84
N VAL A 25 16.50 3.17 24.65
CA VAL A 25 15.62 4.27 25.10
C VAL A 25 16.38 5.35 25.88
N GLN A 26 17.48 5.00 26.54
CA GLN A 26 18.36 5.96 27.24
C GLN A 26 19.34 6.69 26.31
N GLY A 27 19.29 6.48 24.99
CA GLY A 27 20.23 7.04 24.02
C GLY A 27 21.63 6.42 24.06
N LYS A 28 21.85 5.34 24.84
CA LYS A 28 23.14 4.66 24.96
C LYS A 28 23.28 3.60 23.86
N GLN A 29 23.26 4.05 22.61
CA GLN A 29 23.17 3.19 21.44
C GLN A 29 24.32 2.18 21.34
N GLU A 30 25.57 2.54 21.66
CA GLU A 30 26.71 1.63 21.56
C GLU A 30 26.57 0.42 22.48
N LYS A 31 26.07 0.66 23.70
CA LYS A 31 25.81 -0.42 24.68
C LYS A 31 24.65 -1.30 24.25
N ALA A 32 23.60 -0.70 23.67
CA ALA A 32 22.47 -1.45 23.14
C ALA A 32 22.90 -2.36 21.97
N ILE A 33 23.71 -1.84 21.04
CA ILE A 33 24.29 -2.60 19.92
C ILE A 33 25.11 -3.77 20.46
N TRP A 34 26.02 -3.53 21.40
CA TRP A 34 26.86 -4.60 21.98
C TRP A 34 26.03 -5.72 22.61
N LEU A 35 24.99 -5.35 23.38
CA LEU A 35 24.09 -6.33 23.98
C LEU A 35 23.33 -7.14 22.93
N CYS A 36 22.80 -6.49 21.89
CA CYS A 36 22.11 -7.18 20.79
C CYS A 36 23.04 -8.15 20.06
N LEU A 37 24.28 -7.75 19.76
CA LEU A 37 25.25 -8.62 19.09
C LEU A 37 25.64 -9.83 19.94
N ASP A 38 25.81 -9.68 21.26
CA ASP A 38 26.09 -10.84 22.12
C ASP A 38 24.86 -11.74 22.31
N ILE A 39 23.64 -11.21 22.22
CA ILE A 39 22.41 -12.03 22.16
C ILE A 39 22.38 -12.83 20.85
N ILE A 40 22.62 -12.19 19.70
CA ILE A 40 22.67 -12.85 18.38
C ILE A 40 23.72 -13.97 18.37
N ARG A 41 24.89 -13.74 18.97
CA ARG A 41 25.94 -14.75 19.09
C ARG A 41 25.48 -16.02 19.83
N GLN A 42 24.57 -15.88 20.80
CA GLN A 42 24.04 -17.00 21.59
C GLN A 42 22.75 -17.59 21.01
N ALA A 43 21.93 -16.77 20.36
CA ALA A 43 20.64 -17.14 19.78
C ALA A 43 20.47 -16.47 18.41
N PRO A 44 21.12 -16.99 17.34
CA PRO A 44 21.12 -16.36 16.02
C PRO A 44 19.76 -16.39 15.31
N LEU A 45 18.82 -17.19 15.80
CA LEU A 45 17.47 -17.30 15.28
C LEU A 45 16.45 -16.46 16.07
N ALA A 46 16.90 -15.63 17.02
CA ALA A 46 16.00 -14.74 17.75
C ALA A 46 15.79 -13.45 16.95
N TYR A 47 14.55 -13.07 16.66
CA TYR A 47 14.26 -11.89 15.83
C TYR A 47 14.45 -10.57 16.59
N GLU A 48 14.14 -10.58 17.90
CA GLU A 48 14.11 -9.39 18.74
C GLU A 48 15.39 -8.53 18.69
N PRO A 49 16.62 -9.09 18.79
CA PRO A 49 17.84 -8.29 18.67
C PRO A 49 18.06 -7.70 17.27
N PHE A 50 17.58 -8.34 16.20
CA PHE A 50 17.67 -7.78 14.86
C PHE A 50 16.71 -6.59 14.70
N SER A 51 15.48 -6.68 15.22
CA SER A 51 14.54 -5.55 15.25
C SER A 51 15.12 -4.36 16.01
N THR A 52 15.71 -4.58 17.19
CA THR A 52 16.33 -3.49 17.96
C THR A 52 17.54 -2.88 17.25
N LEU A 53 18.39 -3.68 16.60
CA LEU A 53 19.49 -3.15 15.79
C LEU A 53 18.99 -2.37 14.56
N ALA A 54 17.89 -2.79 13.94
CA ALA A 54 17.28 -2.05 12.83
C ALA A 54 16.86 -0.65 13.28
N MET A 55 16.08 -0.55 14.36
CA MET A 55 15.67 0.74 14.93
C MET A 55 16.86 1.64 15.31
N ILE A 56 17.92 1.06 15.90
CA ILE A 56 19.13 1.84 16.22
C ILE A 56 19.78 2.42 14.95
N HIS A 57 19.83 1.64 13.86
CA HIS A 57 20.42 2.12 12.61
C HIS A 57 19.53 3.10 11.86
N GLU A 58 18.22 2.98 12.01
CA GLU A 58 17.23 3.95 11.53
C GLU A 58 17.43 5.31 12.24
N ASP A 59 17.54 5.32 13.57
CA ASP A 59 17.86 6.52 14.37
C ASP A 59 19.21 7.16 13.98
N GLN A 60 20.15 6.37 13.46
CA GLN A 60 21.45 6.83 13.00
C GLN A 60 21.43 7.34 11.54
N GLY A 61 20.31 7.18 10.83
CA GLY A 61 20.17 7.50 9.41
C GLY A 61 20.80 6.48 8.46
N ASP A 62 21.28 5.33 8.96
CA ASP A 62 21.81 4.22 8.13
C ASP A 62 20.66 3.32 7.66
N MET A 63 19.86 3.86 6.73
CA MET A 63 18.64 3.20 6.22
C MET A 63 18.93 1.87 5.52
N GLU A 64 20.04 1.75 4.81
CA GLU A 64 20.42 0.50 4.13
C GLU A 64 20.68 -0.62 5.15
N LYS A 65 21.40 -0.31 6.24
CA LYS A 65 21.67 -1.29 7.29
C LYS A 65 20.44 -1.58 8.12
N SER A 66 19.62 -0.57 8.44
CA SER A 66 18.34 -0.76 9.12
C SER A 66 17.47 -1.75 8.35
N LEU A 67 17.26 -1.51 7.04
CA LEU A 67 16.41 -2.32 6.19
C LEU A 67 16.90 -3.78 6.12
N ARG A 68 18.20 -4.02 5.96
CA ARG A 68 18.77 -5.40 5.99
C ARG A 68 18.48 -6.13 7.30
N LEU A 69 18.62 -5.45 8.44
CA LEU A 69 18.38 -6.02 9.76
C LEU A 69 16.89 -6.27 9.99
N ALA A 70 16.04 -5.33 9.60
CA ALA A 70 14.58 -5.45 9.67
C ALA A 70 14.08 -6.62 8.82
N PHE A 71 14.57 -6.79 7.58
CA PHE A 71 14.27 -7.98 6.78
C PHE A 71 14.69 -9.27 7.47
N THR A 72 15.87 -9.28 8.11
CA THR A 72 16.31 -10.47 8.86
C THR A 72 15.35 -10.78 10.00
N ALA A 73 14.90 -9.76 10.74
CA ALA A 73 13.90 -9.92 11.80
C ALA A 73 12.56 -10.45 11.27
N ALA A 74 12.04 -9.88 10.19
CA ALA A 74 10.78 -10.29 9.57
C ALA A 74 10.82 -11.74 9.05
N HIS A 75 11.95 -12.18 8.48
CA HIS A 75 12.09 -13.59 8.08
C HIS A 75 12.17 -14.55 9.28
N LEU A 76 12.69 -14.10 10.43
CA LEU A 76 12.75 -14.88 11.66
C LEU A 76 11.41 -14.89 12.42
N ASN A 77 10.56 -13.89 12.23
CA ASN A 77 9.20 -13.81 12.78
C ASN A 77 8.18 -13.46 11.67
N PRO A 78 7.92 -14.38 10.73
CA PRO A 78 7.17 -14.04 9.53
C PRO A 78 5.68 -13.77 9.78
N SER A 79 5.13 -14.19 10.92
CA SER A 79 3.74 -13.91 11.32
C SER A 79 3.49 -12.47 11.76
N ASP A 80 4.54 -11.67 11.94
CA ASP A 80 4.43 -10.26 12.27
C ASP A 80 4.16 -9.45 10.99
N THR A 81 2.89 -9.29 10.68
CA THR A 81 2.41 -8.60 9.47
C THR A 81 2.69 -7.10 9.51
N GLU A 82 2.72 -6.50 10.70
CA GLU A 82 3.05 -5.08 10.89
C GLU A 82 4.51 -4.80 10.49
N GLU A 83 5.45 -5.67 10.85
CA GLU A 83 6.86 -5.51 10.43
C GLU A 83 7.02 -5.64 8.90
N TRP A 84 6.26 -6.52 8.24
CA TRP A 84 6.25 -6.58 6.78
C TRP A 84 5.67 -5.31 6.15
N ALA A 85 4.61 -4.73 6.72
CA ALA A 85 4.04 -3.48 6.23
C ALA A 85 5.04 -2.31 6.36
N ARG A 86 5.70 -2.20 7.52
CA ARG A 86 6.76 -1.21 7.75
C ARG A 86 7.92 -1.35 6.75
N LEU A 87 8.35 -2.59 6.48
CA LEU A 87 9.36 -2.87 5.45
C LEU A 87 8.89 -2.49 4.05
N ALA A 88 7.59 -2.59 3.76
CA ALA A 88 7.04 -2.14 2.48
C ALA A 88 7.14 -0.61 2.36
N GLU A 89 6.74 0.13 3.39
CA GLU A 89 6.85 1.59 3.46
C GLU A 89 8.29 2.07 3.30
N MET A 90 9.23 1.50 4.08
CA MET A 90 10.66 1.80 3.95
C MET A 90 11.21 1.50 2.55
N SER A 91 10.67 0.47 1.87
CA SER A 91 11.07 0.14 0.51
C SER A 91 10.52 1.15 -0.51
N LEU A 92 9.32 1.69 -0.28
CA LEU A 92 8.73 2.75 -1.11
C LEU A 92 9.48 4.07 -0.94
N GLU A 93 9.93 4.41 0.27
CA GLU A 93 10.79 5.58 0.50
C GLU A 93 12.13 5.51 -0.26
N GLN A 94 12.56 4.30 -0.64
CA GLN A 94 13.74 4.04 -1.47
C GLN A 94 13.40 3.82 -2.95
N ASP A 95 12.18 4.16 -3.38
CA ASP A 95 11.64 3.94 -4.73
C ASP A 95 11.69 2.46 -5.19
N ASN A 96 11.80 1.51 -4.26
CA ASN A 96 11.88 0.08 -4.56
C ASN A 96 10.49 -0.58 -4.50
N ILE A 97 9.67 -0.26 -5.49
CA ILE A 97 8.28 -0.75 -5.60
C ILE A 97 8.19 -2.29 -5.60
N LYS A 98 9.12 -2.97 -6.27
CA LYS A 98 9.14 -4.44 -6.32
C LYS A 98 9.33 -5.06 -4.94
N GLN A 99 10.19 -4.47 -4.11
CA GLN A 99 10.42 -4.93 -2.75
C GLN A 99 9.21 -4.66 -1.86
N ALA A 100 8.55 -3.51 -2.02
CA ALA A 100 7.29 -3.22 -1.32
C ALA A 100 6.18 -4.23 -1.66
N ILE A 101 6.00 -4.57 -2.95
CA ILE A 101 5.07 -5.61 -3.39
C ILE A 101 5.40 -6.96 -2.74
N PHE A 102 6.69 -7.32 -2.65
CA PHE A 102 7.12 -8.53 -1.96
C PHE A 102 6.73 -8.52 -0.49
N CYS A 103 6.97 -7.42 0.22
CA CYS A 103 6.63 -7.25 1.63
C CYS A 103 5.13 -7.40 1.90
N TYR A 104 4.28 -6.67 1.16
CA TYR A 104 2.82 -6.84 1.27
C TYR A 104 2.37 -8.25 0.91
N THR A 105 3.04 -8.90 -0.06
CA THR A 105 2.77 -10.30 -0.38
C THR A 105 3.11 -11.24 0.77
N GLN A 106 4.18 -11.00 1.54
CA GLN A 106 4.47 -11.78 2.75
C GLN A 106 3.43 -11.51 3.84
N ALA A 107 3.05 -10.26 4.09
CA ALA A 107 2.01 -9.91 5.07
C ALA A 107 0.68 -10.61 4.76
N LEU A 108 0.25 -10.61 3.49
CA LEU A 108 -0.98 -11.26 3.02
C LEU A 108 -0.98 -12.79 3.14
N LYS A 109 0.17 -13.46 3.35
CA LYS A 109 0.19 -14.89 3.67
C LYS A 109 -0.38 -15.19 5.05
N TYR A 110 -0.22 -14.25 5.99
CA TYR A 110 -0.69 -14.39 7.36
C TYR A 110 -2.04 -13.70 7.58
N GLU A 111 -2.30 -12.61 6.86
CA GLU A 111 -3.58 -11.90 6.86
C GLU A 111 -4.18 -11.78 5.45
N PRO A 112 -4.71 -12.88 4.88
CA PRO A 112 -5.19 -12.90 3.49
C PRO A 112 -6.44 -12.04 3.22
N THR A 113 -7.12 -11.60 4.27
CA THR A 113 -8.32 -10.77 4.22
C THR A 113 -8.07 -9.33 4.65
N ASN A 114 -6.82 -8.93 4.88
CA ASN A 114 -6.50 -7.55 5.22
C ASN A 114 -6.67 -6.67 3.97
N ILE A 115 -7.73 -5.88 3.96
CA ILE A 115 -8.13 -5.03 2.82
C ILE A 115 -7.06 -3.98 2.54
N HIS A 116 -6.41 -3.43 3.57
CA HIS A 116 -5.36 -2.44 3.41
C HIS A 116 -4.16 -3.03 2.66
N PHE A 117 -3.64 -4.19 3.08
CA PHE A 117 -2.51 -4.83 2.37
C PHE A 117 -2.88 -5.27 0.94
N LEU A 118 -4.12 -5.70 0.71
CA LEU A 118 -4.60 -5.99 -0.65
C LEU A 118 -4.60 -4.73 -1.52
N TRP A 119 -5.07 -3.61 -0.97
CA TRP A 119 -5.14 -2.33 -1.66
C TRP A 119 -3.75 -1.81 -2.03
N GLU A 120 -2.86 -1.72 -1.04
CA GLU A 120 -1.49 -1.23 -1.25
C GLU A 120 -0.77 -2.05 -2.31
N ARG A 121 -0.80 -3.37 -2.18
CA ARG A 121 -0.17 -4.26 -3.17
C ARG A 121 -0.79 -4.09 -4.57
N SER A 122 -2.12 -4.03 -4.68
CA SER A 122 -2.79 -3.84 -5.98
C SER A 122 -2.44 -2.50 -6.62
N SER A 123 -2.38 -1.43 -5.83
CA SER A 123 -2.03 -0.09 -6.32
C SER A 123 -0.57 -0.04 -6.80
N LEU A 124 0.34 -0.72 -6.10
CA LEU A 124 1.75 -0.83 -6.53
C LEU A 124 1.91 -1.71 -7.77
N CYS A 125 1.16 -2.80 -7.89
CA CYS A 125 1.12 -3.62 -9.11
C CYS A 125 0.62 -2.80 -10.31
N GLU A 126 -0.42 -2.00 -10.12
CA GLU A 126 -0.94 -1.07 -11.12
C GLU A 126 0.12 -0.04 -11.55
N GLN A 127 0.84 0.56 -10.59
CA GLN A 127 1.94 1.49 -10.88
C GLN A 127 3.07 0.84 -11.69
N MET A 128 3.33 -0.45 -11.48
CA MET A 128 4.31 -1.24 -12.23
C MET A 128 3.80 -1.74 -13.59
N GLY A 129 2.52 -1.52 -13.91
CA GLY A 129 1.87 -2.04 -15.11
C GLY A 129 1.47 -3.51 -15.04
N ASP A 130 1.61 -4.16 -13.87
CA ASP A 130 1.13 -5.52 -13.62
C ASP A 130 -0.38 -5.49 -13.34
N ARG A 131 -1.13 -5.34 -14.43
CA ARG A 131 -2.57 -5.08 -14.37
C ARG A 131 -3.36 -6.30 -13.93
N GLU A 132 -2.96 -7.50 -14.34
CA GLU A 132 -3.64 -8.73 -13.93
C GLU A 132 -3.62 -8.88 -12.41
N MET A 133 -2.44 -8.73 -11.79
CA MET A 133 -2.27 -8.86 -10.35
C MET A 133 -3.00 -7.74 -9.57
N ALA A 134 -3.02 -6.53 -10.12
CA ALA A 134 -3.77 -5.41 -9.54
C ALA A 134 -5.27 -5.70 -9.50
N MET A 135 -5.83 -6.13 -10.64
CA MET A 135 -7.25 -6.41 -10.80
C MET A 135 -7.71 -7.59 -9.96
N ASP A 136 -6.90 -8.65 -9.85
CA ASP A 136 -7.18 -9.77 -8.95
C ASP A 136 -7.30 -9.32 -7.49
N GLY A 137 -6.43 -8.41 -7.04
CA GLY A 137 -6.51 -7.88 -5.68
C GLY A 137 -7.73 -6.98 -5.47
N TYR A 138 -8.09 -6.14 -6.44
CA TYR A 138 -9.34 -5.35 -6.37
C TYR A 138 -10.59 -6.23 -6.33
N ARG A 139 -10.62 -7.32 -7.11
CA ARG A 139 -11.70 -8.31 -7.05
C ARG A 139 -11.80 -8.96 -5.68
N ARG A 140 -10.66 -9.30 -5.07
CA ARG A 140 -10.64 -9.84 -3.70
C ARG A 140 -11.16 -8.84 -2.67
N ILE A 141 -10.82 -7.56 -2.79
CA ILE A 141 -11.33 -6.53 -1.88
C ILE A 141 -12.85 -6.40 -2.00
N LEU A 142 -13.39 -6.35 -3.22
CA LEU A 142 -14.83 -6.29 -3.47
C LEU A 142 -15.58 -7.46 -2.81
N ASN A 143 -15.02 -8.67 -2.86
CA ASN A 143 -15.61 -9.85 -2.22
C ASN A 143 -15.57 -9.81 -0.69
N LEU A 144 -14.73 -8.96 -0.09
CA LEU A 144 -14.59 -8.82 1.36
C LEU A 144 -15.41 -7.65 1.93
N LEU A 145 -15.83 -6.70 1.09
CA LEU A 145 -16.55 -5.51 1.53
C LEU A 145 -18.05 -5.77 1.72
N PRO A 146 -18.67 -5.14 2.74
CA PRO A 146 -20.13 -5.08 2.86
C PRO A 146 -20.78 -4.37 1.67
N ALA A 147 -22.04 -4.69 1.37
CA ALA A 147 -22.84 -4.12 0.27
C ALA A 147 -22.74 -2.59 0.13
N SER A 148 -22.80 -1.89 1.26
CA SER A 148 -22.78 -0.43 1.34
C SER A 148 -21.45 0.19 0.90
N ASP A 149 -20.34 -0.50 1.16
CA ASP A 149 -18.98 -0.02 0.85
C ASP A 149 -18.50 -0.57 -0.50
N GLY A 150 -19.03 -1.72 -0.92
CA GLY A 150 -18.80 -2.31 -2.23
C GLY A 150 -19.14 -1.36 -3.39
N GLU A 151 -20.26 -0.64 -3.32
CA GLU A 151 -20.64 0.33 -4.37
C GLU A 151 -19.63 1.48 -4.49
N ARG A 152 -19.15 2.02 -3.36
CA ARG A 152 -18.12 3.07 -3.35
C ARG A 152 -16.79 2.57 -3.90
N PHE A 153 -16.40 1.36 -3.50
CA PHE A 153 -15.19 0.74 -4.01
C PHE A 153 -15.29 0.40 -5.50
N LEU A 154 -16.47 0.04 -5.99
CA LEU A 154 -16.74 -0.15 -7.43
C LEU A 154 -16.59 1.15 -8.22
N GLN A 155 -17.05 2.28 -7.69
CA GLN A 155 -16.82 3.58 -8.30
C GLN A 155 -15.33 3.90 -8.40
N LEU A 156 -14.59 3.68 -7.32
CA LEU A 156 -13.13 3.86 -7.32
C LEU A 156 -12.40 2.92 -8.29
N ALA A 157 -12.81 1.65 -8.35
CA ALA A 157 -12.27 0.68 -9.29
C ALA A 157 -12.61 1.05 -10.75
N ARG A 158 -13.81 1.59 -11.01
CA ARG A 158 -14.22 2.13 -12.31
C ARG A 158 -13.37 3.33 -12.71
N ASP A 159 -13.08 4.24 -11.80
CA ASP A 159 -12.29 5.44 -12.09
C ASP A 159 -10.84 5.08 -12.39
N LYS A 160 -10.25 4.15 -11.61
CA LYS A 160 -8.96 3.54 -11.93
C LYS A 160 -9.01 2.87 -13.31
N ALA A 161 -10.01 2.03 -13.58
CA ALA A 161 -10.22 1.37 -14.86
C ALA A 161 -10.42 2.31 -16.06
N LYS A 162 -11.09 3.46 -15.88
CA LYS A 162 -11.27 4.51 -16.90
C LYS A 162 -9.95 5.18 -17.26
N GLY A 163 -9.07 5.40 -16.28
CA GLY A 163 -7.68 5.79 -16.55
C GLY A 163 -7.00 4.79 -17.49
N HIS A 164 -7.29 3.49 -17.33
CA HIS A 164 -6.77 2.43 -18.20
C HIS A 164 -7.45 2.31 -19.59
N TRP A 165 -8.66 2.85 -19.79
CA TRP A 165 -9.31 2.86 -21.12
C TRP A 165 -8.52 3.70 -22.13
N GLN A 166 -7.79 4.72 -21.66
CA GLN A 166 -6.85 5.48 -22.49
C GLN A 166 -5.58 4.67 -22.83
N ALA A 167 -5.30 3.58 -22.11
CA ALA A 167 -4.15 2.70 -22.29
C ALA A 167 -4.46 1.39 -23.07
N SER A 168 -5.59 1.35 -23.81
CA SER A 168 -5.92 0.32 -24.83
C SER A 168 -6.49 -1.03 -24.37
N GLU A 169 -6.90 -1.25 -23.10
CA GLU A 169 -7.55 -2.51 -22.71
C GLU A 169 -8.66 -2.31 -21.67
N GLY A 170 -9.79 -1.76 -22.10
CA GLY A 170 -10.92 -1.46 -21.22
C GLY A 170 -11.87 -2.62 -20.90
N ALA A 171 -11.95 -3.62 -21.78
CA ALA A 171 -12.97 -4.67 -21.73
C ALA A 171 -12.82 -5.62 -20.52
N SER A 172 -11.58 -5.93 -20.11
CA SER A 172 -11.32 -6.80 -18.95
C SER A 172 -11.79 -6.17 -17.64
N ALA A 173 -11.58 -4.86 -17.48
CA ALA A 173 -12.03 -4.13 -16.30
C ALA A 173 -13.55 -4.03 -16.19
N ILE A 174 -14.24 -3.79 -17.32
CA ILE A 174 -15.71 -3.80 -17.36
C ILE A 174 -16.26 -5.19 -17.03
N SER A 175 -15.68 -6.26 -17.60
CA SER A 175 -16.11 -7.63 -17.31
C SER A 175 -16.00 -8.00 -15.83
N MET A 176 -14.98 -7.52 -15.13
CA MET A 176 -14.82 -7.76 -13.68
C MET A 176 -15.82 -6.97 -12.85
N ILE A 177 -16.15 -5.75 -13.27
CA ILE A 177 -17.22 -4.96 -12.66
C ILE A 177 -18.57 -5.68 -12.86
N GLU A 178 -18.84 -6.20 -14.05
CA GLU A 178 -20.05 -6.95 -14.37
C GLU A 178 -20.12 -8.29 -13.59
N GLU A 179 -19.00 -9.00 -13.43
CA GLU A 179 -18.91 -10.21 -12.60
C GLU A 179 -19.25 -9.90 -11.13
N ALA A 180 -18.81 -8.75 -10.60
CA ALA A 180 -19.15 -8.33 -9.24
C ALA A 180 -20.66 -8.06 -9.05
N PHE A 181 -21.37 -7.60 -10.08
CA PHE A 181 -22.84 -7.47 -10.07
C PHE A 181 -23.57 -8.82 -10.13
N SER A 182 -22.90 -9.88 -10.61
CA SER A 182 -23.49 -11.21 -10.75
C SER A 182 -23.45 -12.05 -9.46
N ILE A 183 -22.63 -11.65 -8.47
CA ILE A 183 -22.56 -12.32 -7.17
C ILE A 183 -23.85 -11.98 -6.39
N PRO A 184 -24.77 -12.94 -6.15
CA PRO A 184 -25.93 -12.68 -5.31
C PRO A 184 -25.42 -12.44 -3.89
N GLN A 185 -25.57 -11.21 -3.38
CA GLN A 185 -25.25 -10.87 -2.00
C GLN A 185 -26.30 -11.46 -1.05
N THR A 186 -26.28 -12.79 -0.90
CA THR A 186 -27.16 -13.53 0.00
C THR A 186 -26.31 -14.37 0.94
N LEU A 187 -25.68 -13.73 1.92
CA LEU A 187 -25.30 -14.35 3.19
C LEU A 187 -25.10 -13.25 4.25
N SER A 188 -26.16 -12.48 4.50
CA SER A 188 -26.33 -11.83 5.81
C SER A 188 -27.80 -11.77 6.18
N SER A 189 -28.34 -12.95 6.43
CA SER A 189 -29.45 -13.09 7.39
C SER A 189 -29.21 -14.40 8.12
N MET A 190 -28.45 -14.35 9.22
CA MET A 190 -28.69 -15.15 10.43
C MET A 190 -27.87 -14.56 11.57
N GLU A 191 -28.59 -14.27 12.64
CA GLU A 191 -28.20 -13.55 13.84
C GLU A 191 -27.16 -14.29 14.69
N GLY A 192 -26.42 -13.53 15.53
CA GLY A 192 -25.96 -14.03 16.82
C GLY A 192 -24.50 -13.73 17.20
N GLY A 193 -24.30 -12.60 17.89
CA GLY A 193 -23.34 -12.50 19.00
C GLY A 193 -21.88 -12.08 18.69
N SER A 194 -21.49 -10.97 19.33
CA SER A 194 -20.12 -10.51 19.62
C SER A 194 -19.31 -9.90 18.46
N LEU A 195 -19.28 -8.56 18.44
CA LEU A 195 -18.28 -7.65 17.85
C LEU A 195 -17.49 -8.24 16.67
N THR A 196 -18.08 -8.13 15.48
CA THR A 196 -17.52 -8.63 14.21
C THR A 196 -16.46 -7.70 13.65
N ALA A 197 -15.53 -8.25 12.88
CA ALA A 197 -14.40 -7.60 12.20
C ALA A 197 -14.69 -6.25 11.48
N GLY A 198 -15.96 -5.90 11.25
CA GLY A 198 -16.39 -4.59 10.75
C GLY A 198 -16.06 -3.40 11.66
N GLU A 199 -15.92 -3.59 12.98
CA GLU A 199 -15.51 -2.49 13.88
C GLU A 199 -14.02 -2.13 13.77
N LYS A 200 -13.17 -3.07 13.31
CA LYS A 200 -11.76 -2.79 13.02
C LYS A 200 -11.55 -2.12 11.66
N ALA A 201 -12.46 -2.33 10.71
CA ALA A 201 -12.44 -1.65 9.41
C ALA A 201 -12.78 -0.15 9.52
N LEU A 202 -13.57 0.24 10.53
CA LEU A 202 -13.94 1.63 10.82
C LEU A 202 -12.78 2.52 11.26
N GLN A 203 -11.64 1.95 11.65
CA GLN A 203 -10.47 2.75 12.06
C GLN A 203 -9.57 3.14 10.89
N VAL A 204 -9.65 2.41 9.76
CA VAL A 204 -8.88 2.69 8.54
C VAL A 204 -9.60 3.70 7.63
N THR A 205 -10.90 3.91 7.84
CA THR A 205 -11.72 4.80 7.00
C THR A 205 -11.51 6.31 7.25
N VAL A 206 -10.72 6.72 8.24
CA VAL A 206 -10.61 8.14 8.62
C VAL A 206 -9.43 8.86 7.95
N GLU A 207 -8.53 8.16 7.26
CA GLU A 207 -7.41 8.78 6.52
C GLU A 207 -7.44 8.42 5.04
N PHE A 208 -8.53 8.75 4.35
CA PHE A 208 -8.48 8.94 2.90
C PHE A 208 -7.98 10.38 2.65
N PRO A 209 -6.77 10.61 2.10
CA PRO A 209 -6.32 11.95 1.82
C PRO A 209 -7.18 12.58 0.72
N LYS A 210 -7.66 13.79 1.02
CA LYS A 210 -8.39 14.72 0.14
C LYS A 210 -7.78 14.76 -1.26
N VAL A 211 -8.43 14.12 -2.24
CA VAL A 211 -8.28 14.50 -3.64
C VAL A 211 -9.34 15.57 -3.90
N VAL A 212 -8.90 16.82 -3.95
CA VAL A 212 -9.72 17.95 -4.39
C VAL A 212 -10.01 17.73 -5.87
N LEU A 213 -11.27 17.48 -6.19
CA LEU A 213 -11.78 17.62 -7.56
C LEU A 213 -12.14 19.09 -7.72
N ASP A 214 -11.30 19.85 -8.42
CA ASP A 214 -11.75 21.11 -9.00
C ASP A 214 -12.76 20.76 -10.10
N GLU A 215 -13.99 21.24 -9.93
CA GLU A 215 -15.07 21.10 -10.90
C GLU A 215 -14.70 21.86 -12.18
N GLU A 216 -14.42 21.13 -13.25
CA GLU A 216 -14.40 21.71 -14.59
C GLU A 216 -15.80 22.14 -14.99
N ALA A 217 -15.90 23.40 -15.41
CA ALA A 217 -16.55 23.86 -16.63
C ALA A 217 -17.61 22.92 -17.24
N SER A 218 -18.87 23.31 -17.06
CA SER A 218 -19.88 23.10 -18.10
C SER A 218 -21.03 24.09 -17.92
N GLU A 219 -21.09 25.12 -18.76
CA GLU A 219 -22.36 25.66 -19.23
C GLU A 219 -22.25 25.86 -20.75
N GLU A 220 -22.86 24.91 -21.47
CA GLU A 220 -23.42 25.04 -22.83
C GLU A 220 -24.47 26.18 -22.83
N ASP A 221 -24.97 26.82 -23.89
CA ASP A 221 -24.86 26.76 -25.34
C ASP A 221 -25.58 28.02 -25.91
N GLN A 222 -25.19 28.47 -27.12
CA GLN A 222 -26.03 29.08 -28.18
C GLN A 222 -26.87 30.37 -27.95
N GLU A 223 -26.60 31.45 -28.72
CA GLU A 223 -27.64 32.16 -29.51
C GLU A 223 -27.08 33.15 -30.58
N ALA A 224 -27.51 32.93 -31.83
CA ALA A 224 -27.83 33.85 -32.94
C ALA A 224 -26.89 35.02 -33.39
N VAL A 225 -26.64 35.04 -34.71
CA VAL A 225 -26.09 36.15 -35.54
C VAL A 225 -27.24 37.07 -36.00
N PRO A 226 -27.10 38.42 -36.11
CA PRO A 226 -26.81 39.02 -37.43
C PRO A 226 -25.96 40.33 -37.47
N LEU A 227 -25.14 40.41 -38.52
CA LEU A 227 -24.80 41.52 -39.44
C LEU A 227 -24.59 42.97 -38.92
N GLU A 228 -23.41 43.56 -39.18
CA GLU A 228 -23.23 44.73 -40.09
C GLU A 228 -21.74 45.11 -40.30
N GLU A 229 -21.44 45.51 -41.55
CA GLU A 229 -20.50 46.52 -42.09
C GLU A 229 -19.35 47.07 -41.21
N GLU A 230 -18.12 47.37 -41.65
CA GLU A 230 -17.57 47.80 -42.93
C GLU A 230 -16.04 48.00 -42.77
N LYS A 231 -15.32 47.99 -43.90
CA LYS A 231 -14.12 48.82 -44.24
C LYS A 231 -12.71 48.43 -43.74
N LYS A 232 -11.95 47.98 -44.76
CA LYS A 232 -10.74 48.61 -45.35
C LYS A 232 -9.34 48.21 -44.84
N GLY A 233 -8.53 47.79 -45.82
CA GLY A 233 -7.07 47.96 -45.88
C GLY A 233 -6.34 46.64 -46.14
N CYS A 234 -6.08 46.25 -47.40
CA CYS A 234 -4.76 46.39 -48.06
C CYS A 234 -3.58 45.92 -47.19
N SER A 235 -2.63 45.10 -47.61
CA SER A 235 -2.20 44.60 -48.92
C SER A 235 -1.09 43.57 -48.67
N VAL A 236 -1.10 42.45 -49.42
CA VAL A 236 0.02 41.83 -50.18
C VAL A 236 1.42 42.40 -49.85
N ILE A 237 2.46 41.60 -49.56
CA ILE A 237 3.41 40.99 -50.54
C ILE A 237 4.36 39.96 -49.86
N TRP A 238 4.79 39.03 -50.72
CA TRP A 238 5.57 37.79 -50.64
C TRP A 238 7.04 37.80 -50.14
N MET A 239 7.46 36.59 -49.71
CA MET A 239 8.72 35.85 -49.89
C MET A 239 10.09 36.55 -49.85
N GLY A 240 10.94 36.07 -48.92
CA GLY A 240 12.16 35.32 -49.26
C GLY A 240 13.48 36.09 -49.35
N ALA A 241 14.44 35.73 -48.49
CA ALA A 241 15.86 35.57 -48.83
C ALA A 241 16.65 34.96 -47.64
N CYS A 242 17.21 33.77 -47.86
CA CYS A 242 18.47 33.31 -47.27
C CYS A 242 19.65 33.96 -48.04
N PRO A 243 20.93 33.86 -47.63
CA PRO A 243 21.56 32.86 -46.76
C PRO A 243 21.97 33.35 -45.37
#